data_AF-A0A6V7INN2-F1
#
_entry.id   AF-A0A6V7INN2-F1
#
_cell.length_a   1.000
_cell.length_b   1.000
_cell.length_c   1.000
_cell.angle_alpha   90.00
_cell.angle_beta   90.00
_cell.angle_gamma   90.00
#
_symmetry.space_group_name_H-M   'P 1'
#
loop_
_entity.id
_entity.type
_entity.pdbx_description
1 polymer ?
#
loop_
_entity_poly.entity_id
_entity_poly.type
_entity_poly.pdbx_seq_one_letter_code
_entity_poly.pdbx_strand_id
1 'polypeptide(L)'
;NGLLLTQPYASVNTRTIEKKLGIPPKPKRPVTPYVKFTLEQRPIVVKENPEMQPKAVMKKLGDMWKTVSPIEKEKMRQVYASELEEHTKRLMVYHQSLTDEQKQSMEAEKCKQTEHMEKNKMKS
;
A
#
# COMPACT_ATOMS: atom_id res chain seq x y z
N ASN A 1 -12.89 4.91 17.43
CA ASN A 1 -11.91 4.31 16.49
C ASN A 1 -11.98 4.95 15.10
N GLY A 2 -11.85 6.29 15.01
CA GLY A 2 -12.07 7.06 13.78
C GLY A 2 -10.79 7.72 13.27
N LEU A 3 -9.78 6.94 12.88
CA LEU A 3 -8.49 7.51 12.47
C LEU A 3 -7.92 6.89 11.18
N LEU A 4 -8.69 6.86 10.10
CA LEU A 4 -8.22 6.42 8.77
C LEU A 4 -8.80 7.24 7.59
N LEU A 5 -9.20 8.49 7.80
CA LEU A 5 -10.12 9.15 6.85
C LEU A 5 -9.70 10.47 6.23
N THR A 6 -8.57 11.07 6.61
CA THR A 6 -8.13 12.34 5.98
C THR A 6 -6.63 12.43 5.71
N GLN A 7 -5.86 11.36 5.92
CA GLN A 7 -4.47 11.38 5.50
C GLN A 7 -4.39 10.97 4.02
N PRO A 8 -3.74 11.77 3.14
CA PRO A 8 -3.27 11.22 1.87
C PRO A 8 -2.47 9.96 2.21
N TYR A 9 -2.39 9.00 1.31
CA TYR A 9 -1.59 7.77 1.46
C TYR A 9 -0.07 8.03 1.62
N ALA A 10 0.34 9.22 2.04
CA ALA A 10 1.62 9.56 2.60
C ALA A 10 1.58 9.40 4.14
N SER A 11 2.40 8.48 4.63
CA SER A 11 2.69 8.19 6.04
C SER A 11 1.83 7.11 6.71
N VAL A 12 1.90 5.90 6.16
CA VAL A 12 2.08 4.77 7.08
C VAL A 12 3.44 4.97 7.74
N ASN A 13 3.45 5.26 9.04
CA ASN A 13 4.65 5.40 9.85
C ASN A 13 5.25 3.99 10.04
N THR A 14 5.72 3.39 8.94
CA THR A 14 6.26 2.04 8.95
C THR A 14 7.68 2.12 9.49
N ARG A 15 7.88 1.50 10.65
CA ARG A 15 9.22 1.13 11.15
C ARG A 15 9.78 0.04 10.25
N THR A 16 10.05 0.39 8.98
CA THR A 16 10.60 -0.53 7.99
C THR A 16 12.08 -0.73 8.30
N ILE A 17 12.56 -1.95 8.09
CA ILE A 17 13.96 -2.33 8.26
C ILE A 17 14.88 -1.41 7.43
N GLU A 18 14.49 -1.08 6.20
CA GLU A 18 15.19 -0.10 5.34
C GLU A 18 15.46 1.23 6.05
N LYS A 19 14.42 1.80 6.69
CA LYS A 19 14.51 3.08 7.40
C LYS A 19 15.40 2.98 8.65
N LYS A 20 15.40 1.83 9.33
CA LYS A 20 16.24 1.57 10.51
C LYS A 20 17.72 1.50 10.13
N LEU A 21 18.03 0.97 8.95
CA LEU A 21 19.38 0.75 8.46
C LEU A 21 19.94 1.90 7.59
N GLY A 22 19.18 3.00 7.43
CA GLY A 22 19.58 4.11 6.55
C GLY A 22 19.64 3.75 5.06
N ILE A 23 19.03 2.64 4.67
CA ILE A 23 18.96 2.16 3.30
C ILE A 23 17.82 2.92 2.60
N PRO A 24 17.97 3.30 1.31
CA PRO A 24 16.88 3.92 0.56
C PRO A 24 15.61 3.07 0.67
N PRO A 25 14.41 3.69 0.74
CA PRO A 25 13.18 2.92 0.84
C PRO A 25 12.92 2.18 -0.47
N LYS A 26 12.50 0.91 -0.36
CA LYS A 26 12.05 0.13 -1.51
C LYS A 26 10.91 0.86 -2.21
N PRO A 27 10.95 0.98 -3.56
CA PRO A 27 9.83 1.52 -4.33
C PRO A 27 8.53 0.83 -3.91
N LYS A 28 7.50 1.61 -3.60
CA LYS A 28 6.18 1.07 -3.26
C LYS A 28 5.47 0.59 -4.51
N ARG A 29 4.73 -0.52 -4.40
CA ARG A 29 3.88 -1.03 -5.49
C ARG A 29 2.80 0.00 -5.82
N PRO A 30 2.48 0.19 -7.11
CA PRO A 30 1.37 1.04 -7.50
C PRO A 30 0.06 0.48 -6.95
N VAL A 31 -0.90 1.36 -6.71
CA VAL A 31 -2.21 0.98 -6.18
C VAL A 31 -3.06 0.39 -7.30
N THR A 32 -3.86 -0.63 -6.98
CA THR A 32 -4.76 -1.24 -7.95
C THR A 32 -5.85 -0.24 -8.40
N PRO A 33 -6.47 -0.43 -9.58
CA PRO A 33 -7.55 0.42 -10.08
C PRO A 33 -8.67 0.67 -9.07
N TYR A 34 -9.12 -0.41 -8.41
CA TYR A 34 -10.16 -0.32 -7.38
C TYR A 34 -9.71 0.51 -6.17
N VAL A 35 -8.48 0.32 -5.69
CA VAL A 35 -7.97 1.10 -4.56
C VAL A 35 -7.89 2.57 -4.94
N LYS A 36 -7.38 2.90 -6.13
CA LYS A 36 -7.35 4.27 -6.66
C LYS A 36 -8.74 4.91 -6.68
N PHE A 37 -9.72 4.20 -7.24
CA PHE A 37 -11.13 4.61 -7.24
C PHE A 37 -11.65 4.88 -5.82
N THR A 38 -11.43 3.94 -4.88
CA THR A 38 -11.90 4.12 -3.51
C THR A 38 -11.24 5.31 -2.83
N LEU A 39 -9.98 5.63 -3.11
CA LEU A 39 -9.29 6.77 -2.52
C LEU A 39 -9.88 8.10 -3.00
N GLU A 40 -10.27 8.18 -4.26
CA GLU A 40 -10.87 9.38 -4.85
C GLU A 40 -12.34 9.55 -4.42
N GLN A 41 -13.10 8.46 -4.35
CA GLN A 41 -14.54 8.49 -4.08
C GLN A 41 -14.88 8.52 -2.58
N ARG A 42 -14.05 7.90 -1.72
CA ARG A 42 -14.27 7.85 -0.28
C ARG A 42 -14.44 9.23 0.38
N PRO A 43 -13.59 10.25 0.14
CA PRO A 43 -13.78 11.56 0.77
C PRO A 43 -15.10 12.21 0.36
N ILE A 44 -15.58 11.96 -0.86
CA ILE A 44 -16.87 12.46 -1.37
C ILE A 44 -18.00 11.81 -0.57
N VAL A 45 -18.03 10.47 -0.51
CA VAL A 45 -19.08 9.72 0.20
C VAL A 45 -19.11 10.04 1.70
N VAL A 46 -17.95 10.23 2.32
CA VAL A 46 -17.82 10.59 3.75
C VAL A 46 -18.27 12.02 4.00
N LYS A 47 -17.96 12.95 3.09
CA LYS A 47 -18.44 14.33 3.19
C LYS A 47 -19.97 14.41 3.08
N GLU A 48 -20.55 13.60 2.19
CA GLU A 48 -22.00 13.49 2.06
C GLU A 48 -22.67 12.76 3.23
N ASN A 49 -21.94 11.86 3.91
CA ASN A 49 -22.46 11.01 4.97
C ASN A 49 -21.49 10.95 6.16
N PRO A 50 -21.29 12.05 6.90
CA PRO A 50 -20.30 12.12 7.98
C PRO A 50 -20.60 11.19 9.16
N GLU A 51 -21.87 10.83 9.37
CA GLU A 51 -22.31 9.89 10.43
C GLU A 51 -22.23 8.42 10.02
N MET A 52 -21.99 8.13 8.73
CA MET A 52 -21.99 6.76 8.25
C MET A 52 -20.73 6.00 8.71
N GLN A 53 -20.93 4.77 9.18
CA GLN A 53 -19.81 3.93 9.59
C GLN A 53 -18.85 3.68 8.42
N PRO A 54 -17.52 3.68 8.64
CA PRO A 54 -16.53 3.45 7.58
C PRO A 54 -16.76 2.15 6.80
N LYS A 55 -17.28 1.11 7.46
CA LYS A 55 -17.63 -0.18 6.84
C LYS A 55 -18.77 -0.02 5.81
N ALA A 56 -19.77 0.79 6.12
CA ALA A 56 -20.89 1.04 5.21
C ALA A 56 -20.46 1.91 4.01
N VAL A 57 -19.58 2.89 4.23
CA VAL A 57 -18.95 3.67 3.16
C VAL A 57 -18.20 2.76 2.19
N MET A 58 -17.37 1.85 2.69
CA MET A 58 -16.63 0.90 1.85
C MET A 58 -17.55 -0.05 1.08
N LYS A 59 -18.67 -0.48 1.68
CA LYS A 59 -19.68 -1.28 0.99
C LYS A 59 -20.27 -0.51 -0.20
N LYS A 60 -20.69 0.75 0.02
CA LYS A 60 -21.22 1.63 -1.03
C LYS A 60 -20.21 1.84 -2.17
N LEU A 61 -18.93 2.07 -1.85
CA LEU A 61 -17.86 2.18 -2.85
C LEU A 61 -17.66 0.90 -3.67
N GLY A 62 -17.78 -0.27 -3.03
CA GLY A 62 -17.71 -1.56 -3.71
C GLY A 62 -18.86 -1.76 -4.71
N ASP A 63 -20.07 -1.34 -4.34
CA ASP A 63 -21.22 -1.39 -5.26
C ASP A 63 -21.09 -0.36 -6.39
N MET A 64 -20.61 0.86 -6.10
CA MET A 64 -20.29 1.85 -7.14
C MET A 64 -19.23 1.33 -8.13
N TRP A 65 -18.20 0.64 -7.65
CA TRP A 65 -17.19 0.04 -8.53
C TRP A 65 -17.79 -1.00 -9.47
N LYS A 66 -18.76 -1.79 -9.03
CA LYS A 66 -19.45 -2.74 -9.91
C LYS A 66 -20.22 -2.03 -11.02
N THR A 67 -20.81 -0.86 -10.72
CA THR A 67 -21.54 -0.05 -11.70
C THR A 67 -20.66 0.73 -12.67
N VAL A 68 -19.35 0.91 -12.38
CA VAL A 68 -18.42 1.55 -13.31
C VAL A 68 -18.35 0.77 -14.63
N SER A 69 -18.44 1.50 -15.75
CA SER A 69 -18.40 0.96 -17.10
C SER A 69 -17.14 0.12 -17.37
N PRO A 70 -17.23 -0.95 -18.17
CA PRO A 70 -16.07 -1.78 -18.50
C PRO A 70 -14.97 -0.98 -19.19
N ILE A 71 -15.31 0.04 -19.99
CA ILE A 71 -14.36 0.94 -20.67
C ILE A 71 -13.52 1.72 -19.65
N GLU A 72 -14.15 2.27 -18.62
CA GLU A 72 -13.45 3.04 -17.60
C GLU A 72 -12.59 2.14 -16.71
N LYS A 73 -13.11 0.95 -16.33
CA LYS A 73 -12.31 -0.08 -15.67
C LYS A 73 -11.08 -0.47 -16.48
N GLU A 74 -11.23 -0.60 -17.80
CA GLU A 74 -10.13 -0.95 -18.69
C GLU A 74 -9.08 0.17 -18.78
N LYS A 75 -9.53 1.42 -18.90
CA LYS A 75 -8.62 2.58 -18.85
C LYS A 75 -7.83 2.62 -17.54
N MET A 76 -8.49 2.38 -16.40
CA MET A 76 -7.80 2.32 -15.12
C MET A 76 -6.83 1.13 -15.03
N ARG A 77 -7.17 -0.02 -15.65
CA ARG A 77 -6.29 -1.20 -15.73
C ARG A 77 -5.05 -0.90 -16.59
N GLN A 78 -5.21 -0.22 -17.72
CA GLN A 78 -4.09 0.17 -18.59
C GLN A 78 -3.14 1.13 -17.87
N VAL A 79 -3.69 2.16 -17.21
CA VAL A 79 -2.88 3.09 -16.38
C VAL A 79 -2.12 2.31 -15.30
N TYR A 80 -2.80 1.40 -14.59
CA TYR A 80 -2.16 0.55 -13.58
C TYR A 80 -1.05 -0.34 -14.17
N ALA A 81 -1.25 -0.90 -15.37
CA ALA A 81 -0.23 -1.70 -16.05
C ALA A 81 1.02 -0.87 -16.34
N SER A 82 0.87 0.35 -16.88
CA SER A 82 2.01 1.25 -17.11
C SER A 82 2.71 1.65 -15.80
N GLU A 83 1.95 2.00 -14.75
CA GLU A 83 2.52 2.31 -13.43
C GLU A 83 3.28 1.10 -12.83
N LEU A 84 2.82 -0.12 -13.12
CA LEU A 84 3.45 -1.37 -12.69
C LEU A 84 4.75 -1.66 -13.43
N GLU A 85 4.80 -1.39 -14.73
CA GLU A 85 6.03 -1.48 -15.53
C GLU A 85 7.08 -0.50 -15.03
N GLU A 86 6.70 0.76 -14.80
CA GLU A 86 7.59 1.76 -14.21
C GLU A 86 8.07 1.35 -12.81
N HIS A 87 7.16 0.82 -11.98
CA HIS A 87 7.52 0.30 -10.67
C HIS A 87 8.53 -0.84 -10.78
N THR A 88 8.36 -1.75 -11.73
CA THR A 88 9.29 -2.86 -11.96
C THR A 88 10.68 -2.34 -12.34
N LYS A 89 10.76 -1.34 -13.23
CA LYS A 89 12.02 -0.67 -13.58
C LYS A 89 12.68 -0.01 -12.37
N ARG A 90 11.91 0.77 -11.59
CA ARG A 90 12.40 1.39 -10.34
C ARG A 90 12.88 0.35 -9.34
N LEU A 91 12.20 -0.78 -9.25
CA LEU A 91 12.52 -1.88 -8.34
C LEU A 91 13.79 -2.62 -8.78
N MET A 92 14.01 -2.80 -10.08
CA MET A 92 15.27 -3.32 -10.63
C MET A 92 16.45 -2.41 -10.31
N VAL A 93 16.31 -1.10 -10.53
CA VAL A 93 17.34 -0.11 -10.17
C VAL A 93 17.61 -0.15 -8.67
N TYR A 94 16.56 -0.19 -7.85
CA TYR A 94 16.71 -0.33 -6.40
C TYR A 94 17.50 -1.58 -6.01
N HIS A 95 17.20 -2.73 -6.62
CA HIS A 95 17.94 -3.97 -6.36
C HIS A 95 19.40 -3.92 -6.81
N GLN A 96 19.70 -3.21 -7.90
CA GLN A 96 21.06 -3.02 -8.38
C GLN A 96 21.85 -2.00 -7.54
N SER A 97 21.19 -0.99 -6.97
CA SER A 97 21.83 0.00 -6.10
C SER A 97 22.12 -0.51 -4.69
N LEU A 98 21.55 -1.65 -4.28
CA LEU A 98 21.84 -2.26 -2.99
C LEU A 98 23.18 -2.98 -3.03
N THR A 99 24.07 -2.63 -2.10
CA THR A 99 25.30 -3.39 -1.89
C THR A 99 25.00 -4.72 -1.19
N ASP A 100 25.88 -5.71 -1.35
CA ASP A 100 25.78 -6.99 -0.63
C ASP A 100 25.69 -6.80 0.90
N GLU A 101 26.41 -5.83 1.45
CA GLU A 101 26.37 -5.51 2.88
C GLU A 101 25.01 -4.95 3.33
N GLN A 102 24.39 -4.08 2.51
CA GLN A 102 23.03 -3.60 2.76
C GLN A 102 22.01 -4.74 2.66
N LYS A 103 22.17 -5.65 1.69
CA LYS A 103 21.30 -6.82 1.52
C LYS A 103 21.40 -7.80 2.70
N GLN A 104 22.61 -8.07 3.18
CA GLN A 104 22.84 -8.92 4.36
C GLN A 104 22.27 -8.28 5.64
N SER A 105 22.46 -6.97 5.82
CA SER A 105 21.89 -6.24 6.96
C SER A 105 20.36 -6.28 6.97
N MET A 106 19.75 -6.14 5.79
CA MET A 106 18.30 -6.26 5.58
C MET A 106 17.79 -7.68 5.90
N GLU A 107 18.52 -8.72 5.50
CA GLU A 107 18.16 -10.13 5.75
C GLU A 107 18.33 -10.51 7.23
N ALA A 108 19.42 -10.08 7.86
CA ALA A 108 19.68 -10.31 9.28
C ALA A 108 18.60 -9.66 10.17
N GLU A 109 18.18 -8.43 9.88
CA GLU A 109 17.11 -7.77 10.62
C GLU A 109 15.74 -8.43 10.36
N LYS A 110 15.47 -8.90 9.13
CA LYS A 110 14.25 -9.69 8.83
C LYS A 110 14.23 -11.01 9.59
N CYS A 111 15.37 -11.70 9.68
CA CYS A 111 15.51 -12.94 10.42
C CYS A 111 15.19 -12.71 11.91
N LYS A 112 15.80 -11.69 12.53
CA LYS A 112 15.54 -11.29 13.92
C LYS A 112 14.07 -10.93 14.17
N GLN A 113 13.43 -10.21 13.25
CA GLN A 113 12.02 -9.85 13.37
C GLN A 113 11.10 -11.08 13.28
N THR A 114 11.38 -12.00 12.36
CA THR A 114 10.61 -13.25 12.18
C THR A 114 10.72 -14.13 13.42
N GLU A 115 11.94 -14.34 13.94
CA GLU A 115 12.16 -15.08 15.17
C GLU A 115 11.43 -14.46 16.37
N HIS A 116 11.42 -13.12 16.48
CA HIS A 116 10.70 -12.44 17.55
C HIS A 116 9.19 -12.67 17.45
N MET A 117 8.64 -12.63 16.23
CA MET A 117 7.22 -12.92 15.98
C MET A 117 6.87 -14.38 16.29
N GLU A 118 7.73 -15.34 15.93
CA GLU A 118 7.54 -16.77 16.24
C GLU A 118 7.58 -17.04 17.76
N LYS A 119 8.57 -16.47 18.46
CA LYS A 119 8.68 -16.55 19.92
C LYS A 119 7.47 -15.94 20.62
N ASN A 120 6.89 -14.86 20.07
CA ASN A 120 5.67 -14.27 20.60
C ASN A 120 4.44 -15.15 20.34
N LYS A 121 4.36 -15.79 19.17
CA LYS A 121 3.27 -16.72 18.82
C LYS A 121 3.27 -17.97 19.69
N MET A 122 4.43 -18.49 20.07
CA MET A 122 4.55 -19.64 20.98
C MET A 122 4.21 -19.31 22.45
N LYS A 123 4.16 -18.03 22.82
CA LYS A 123 3.85 -17.56 24.18
C LYS A 123 2.40 -17.13 24.37
N SER A 124 1.58 -17.17 23.31
CA SER A 124 0.18 -16.75 23.31
C SER A 124 -0.78 -17.92 23.16
#